data_AF-A0AAE0LB04-F1
#
_entry.id   AF-A0AAE0LB04-F1
#
_cell.length_a   1.000
_cell.length_b   1.000
_cell.length_c   1.000
_cell.angle_alpha   90.00
_cell.angle_beta   90.00
_cell.angle_gamma   90.00
#
_symmetry.space_group_name_H-M   'P 1'
#
loop_
_entity.id
_entity.type
_entity.pdbx_description
1 polymer ?
#
loop_
_entity_poly.entity_id
_entity_poly.type
_entity_poly.pdbx_seq_one_letter_code
_entity_poly.pdbx_strand_id
1 'polypeptide(L)'
;MKVDMVTTRAVGRWCNSYLGAFGRFARWCAARQPPRESCPALPLTVALYLRFVMDRAGTFSVVKTASGAIFAVHDVALVPREQNPTKSEMCKAVREQAKRKFGLSVRNRKAAMPVVLLATGIRLYHTDHKGAVLHHQVDSGLHGGRDVGGVPTVF
;
A
#
# COMPACT_ATOMS: atom_id res chain seq x y z
N MET A 1 -20.85 15.86 35.13
CA MET A 1 -19.94 15.31 34.08
C MET A 1 -19.10 16.46 33.52
N LYS A 2 -17.81 16.52 33.85
CA LYS A 2 -16.87 17.50 33.29
C LYS A 2 -16.44 16.96 31.92
N VAL A 3 -17.06 17.46 30.84
CA VAL A 3 -16.56 17.21 29.49
C VAL A 3 -15.31 18.05 29.34
N ASP A 4 -14.15 17.41 29.33
CA ASP A 4 -12.86 18.11 29.27
C ASP A 4 -12.83 19.08 28.09
N MET A 5 -12.62 20.36 28.38
CA MET A 5 -12.64 21.47 27.42
C MET A 5 -11.62 21.29 26.27
N VAL A 6 -10.59 20.47 26.50
CA VAL A 6 -9.60 20.03 25.50
C VAL A 6 -10.23 19.11 24.45
N THR A 7 -11.11 18.20 24.88
CA THR A 7 -11.84 17.26 24.02
C THR A 7 -12.81 18.01 23.10
N THR A 8 -13.51 19.03 23.62
CA THR A 8 -14.46 19.83 22.84
C THR A 8 -13.78 20.62 21.71
N ARG A 9 -12.59 21.20 21.96
CA ARG A 9 -11.81 21.92 20.94
C ARG A 9 -11.25 21.00 19.87
N ALA A 10 -10.81 19.79 20.26
CA ALA A 10 -10.32 18.79 19.32
C ALA A 10 -11.45 18.29 18.40
N VAL A 11 -12.64 18.03 18.95
CA VAL A 11 -13.83 17.66 18.19
C VAL A 11 -14.24 18.78 17.22
N GLY A 12 -14.28 20.03 17.66
CA GLY A 12 -14.64 21.17 16.79
C GLY A 12 -13.67 21.35 15.60
N ARG A 13 -12.37 21.19 15.83
CA ARG A 13 -11.35 21.28 14.76
C ARG A 13 -11.46 20.11 13.77
N TRP A 14 -11.79 18.92 14.26
CA TRP A 14 -12.01 17.74 13.45
C TRP A 14 -13.27 17.88 12.57
N CYS A 15 -14.39 18.32 13.15
CA CYS A 15 -15.62 18.61 12.43
C CYS A 15 -15.40 19.65 11.32
N ASN A 16 -14.73 20.76 11.62
CA ASN A 16 -14.45 21.80 10.62
C ASN A 16 -13.58 21.28 9.46
N SER A 17 -12.62 20.41 9.74
CA SER A 17 -11.76 19.82 8.71
C SER A 17 -12.53 18.87 7.78
N TYR A 18 -13.43 18.06 8.35
CA TYR A 18 -14.27 17.12 7.59
C TYR A 18 -15.35 17.85 6.80
N LEU A 19 -16.04 18.83 7.40
CA LEU A 19 -17.02 19.67 6.71
C LEU A 19 -16.37 20.45 5.56
N GLY A 20 -15.19 21.04 5.78
CA GLY A 20 -14.45 21.72 4.73
C GLY A 20 -14.02 20.79 3.59
N ALA A 21 -13.62 19.56 3.92
CA ALA A 21 -13.27 18.54 2.92
C ALA A 21 -14.49 18.05 2.12
N PHE A 22 -15.63 17.87 2.78
CA PHE A 22 -16.89 17.53 2.12
C PHE A 22 -17.42 18.69 1.26
N GLY A 23 -17.33 19.93 1.74
CA GLY A 23 -17.72 21.12 0.97
C GLY A 23 -16.92 21.25 -0.35
N ARG A 24 -15.63 20.87 -0.35
CA ARG A 24 -14.85 20.77 -1.59
C ARG A 24 -15.38 19.70 -2.54
N PHE A 25 -15.81 18.56 -2.02
CA PHE A 25 -16.43 17.50 -2.81
C PHE A 25 -17.77 17.97 -3.41
N ALA A 26 -18.65 18.56 -2.61
CA ALA A 26 -19.94 19.07 -3.06
C ALA A 26 -19.78 20.12 -4.18
N ARG A 27 -18.88 21.08 -4.02
CA ARG A 27 -18.55 22.04 -5.09
C ARG A 27 -17.98 21.37 -6.33
N TRP A 28 -17.11 20.38 -6.17
CA TRP A 28 -16.54 19.64 -7.29
C TRP A 28 -17.61 18.86 -8.07
N CYS A 29 -18.63 18.33 -7.40
CA CYS A 29 -19.77 17.67 -8.00
C CYS A 29 -20.70 18.65 -8.73
N ALA A 30 -21.00 19.79 -8.11
CA ALA A 30 -21.84 20.84 -8.70
C ALA A 30 -21.22 21.46 -9.96
N ALA A 31 -19.89 21.53 -10.03
CA ALA A 31 -19.15 22.05 -11.19
C ALA A 31 -19.07 21.08 -12.39
N ARG A 32 -19.69 19.90 -12.33
CA ARG A 32 -19.70 18.93 -13.45
C ARG A 32 -20.82 19.25 -14.44
N GLN A 33 -20.68 18.78 -15.67
CA GLN A 33 -21.72 18.83 -16.70
C GLN A 33 -21.97 17.40 -17.22
N PRO A 34 -23.15 16.80 -16.94
CA PRO A 34 -24.18 17.31 -16.03
C PRO A 34 -23.70 17.37 -14.56
N PRO A 35 -24.33 18.20 -13.70
CA PRO A 35 -24.03 18.24 -12.27
C PRO A 35 -24.22 16.87 -11.64
N ARG A 36 -23.41 16.57 -10.62
CA ARG A 36 -23.50 15.32 -9.87
C ARG A 36 -24.03 15.57 -8.48
N GLU A 37 -24.78 14.62 -7.94
CA GLU A 37 -25.22 14.67 -6.56
C GLU A 37 -24.05 14.38 -5.60
N SER A 38 -23.99 15.14 -4.51
CA SER A 38 -22.99 14.97 -3.46
C SER A 38 -23.47 14.09 -2.30
N CYS A 39 -24.78 13.91 -2.13
CA CYS A 39 -25.38 13.01 -1.15
C CYS A 39 -26.84 12.70 -1.52
N PRO A 40 -27.23 11.42 -1.71
CA PRO A 40 -26.36 10.25 -1.76
C PRO A 40 -25.50 10.26 -3.04
N ALA A 41 -24.19 10.23 -2.90
CA ALA A 41 -23.28 10.17 -4.04
C ALA A 41 -23.13 8.74 -4.57
N LEU A 42 -23.08 8.59 -5.90
CA LEU A 42 -22.74 7.31 -6.52
C LEU A 42 -21.27 6.91 -6.21
N PRO A 43 -20.98 5.61 -6.03
CA PRO A 43 -19.62 5.11 -5.81
C PRO A 43 -18.61 5.57 -6.87
N LEU A 44 -19.02 5.58 -8.14
CA LEU A 44 -18.20 6.05 -9.26
C LEU A 44 -17.82 7.53 -9.11
N THR A 45 -18.76 8.38 -8.69
CA THR A 45 -18.53 9.82 -8.49
C THR A 45 -17.50 10.07 -7.39
N VAL A 46 -17.62 9.33 -6.29
CA VAL A 46 -16.65 9.40 -5.18
C VAL A 46 -15.27 8.92 -5.63
N ALA A 47 -15.19 7.80 -6.36
CA ALA A 47 -13.91 7.27 -6.85
C ALA A 47 -13.21 8.28 -7.78
N LEU A 48 -13.94 8.90 -8.71
CA LEU A 48 -13.40 9.93 -9.61
C LEU A 48 -12.93 11.16 -8.85
N TYR A 49 -13.67 11.61 -7.83
CA TYR A 49 -13.22 12.69 -6.98
C TYR A 49 -11.96 12.34 -6.19
N LEU A 50 -11.89 11.15 -5.59
CA LEU A 50 -10.70 10.72 -4.85
C LEU A 50 -9.48 10.63 -5.77
N ARG A 51 -9.67 10.20 -7.02
CA ARG A 51 -8.61 10.21 -8.05
C ARG A 51 -8.17 11.65 -8.35
N PHE A 52 -9.12 12.55 -8.59
CA PHE A 52 -8.86 13.98 -8.80
C PHE A 52 -8.07 14.61 -7.64
N VAL A 53 -8.43 14.28 -6.39
CA VAL A 53 -7.72 14.73 -5.18
C VAL A 53 -6.32 14.15 -5.12
N MET A 54 -6.16 12.85 -5.37
CA MET A 54 -4.85 12.18 -5.39
C MET A 54 -3.90 12.78 -6.44
N ASP A 55 -4.42 13.24 -7.57
CA ASP A 55 -3.62 13.85 -8.63
C ASP A 55 -3.13 15.26 -8.27
N ARG A 56 -3.81 15.96 -7.35
CA ARG A 56 -3.48 17.32 -6.89
C ARG A 56 -2.88 17.41 -5.49
N ALA A 57 -3.02 16.36 -4.69
CA ALA A 57 -2.53 16.33 -3.32
C ALA A 57 -1.02 16.08 -3.27
N GLY A 58 -0.34 16.73 -2.32
CA GLY A 58 1.05 16.43 -1.99
C GLY A 58 1.23 15.25 -1.02
N THR A 59 0.16 14.77 -0.38
CA THR A 59 0.23 13.68 0.61
C THR A 59 -1.02 12.79 0.59
N PHE A 60 -0.87 11.55 1.04
CA PHE A 60 -1.99 10.62 1.22
C PHE A 60 -3.00 11.09 2.28
N SER A 61 -2.55 11.83 3.30
CA SER A 61 -3.41 12.33 4.37
C SER A 61 -4.57 13.17 3.81
N VAL A 62 -4.34 13.92 2.73
CA VAL A 62 -5.41 14.70 2.06
C VAL A 62 -6.47 13.78 1.44
N VAL A 63 -6.05 12.72 0.76
CA VAL A 63 -6.97 11.72 0.16
C VAL A 63 -7.73 10.97 1.26
N LYS A 64 -7.05 10.59 2.35
CA LYS A 64 -7.65 9.94 3.51
C LYS A 64 -8.70 10.83 4.17
N THR A 65 -8.39 12.10 4.41
CA THR A 65 -9.34 13.07 4.99
C THR A 65 -10.53 13.30 4.08
N ALA A 66 -10.32 13.44 2.76
CA ALA A 66 -11.42 13.56 1.80
C ALA A 66 -12.34 12.32 1.82
N SER A 67 -11.77 11.11 1.81
CA SER A 67 -12.54 9.87 1.90
C SER A 67 -13.28 9.75 3.24
N GLY A 68 -12.65 10.14 4.35
CA GLY A 68 -13.28 10.11 5.67
C GLY A 68 -14.44 11.09 5.80
N ALA A 69 -14.28 12.30 5.25
CA ALA A 69 -15.33 13.31 5.23
C ALA A 69 -16.57 12.85 4.46
N ILE A 70 -16.36 12.27 3.27
CA ILE A 70 -17.46 11.73 2.47
C ILE A 70 -18.12 10.56 3.19
N PHE A 71 -17.35 9.65 3.81
CA PHE A 71 -17.90 8.55 4.59
C PHE A 71 -18.80 9.07 5.71
N ALA A 72 -18.29 10.00 6.54
CA ALA A 72 -19.00 10.52 7.71
C ALA A 72 -20.32 11.21 7.34
N VAL A 73 -20.33 12.02 6.27
CA VAL A 73 -21.57 12.69 5.85
C VAL A 73 -22.62 11.70 5.36
N HIS A 74 -22.22 10.66 4.63
CA HIS A 74 -23.17 9.63 4.17
C HIS A 74 -23.67 8.75 5.33
N ASP A 75 -22.81 8.50 6.33
CA ASP A 75 -23.17 7.78 7.56
C ASP A 75 -24.22 8.57 8.36
N VAL A 76 -24.06 9.90 8.48
CA VAL A 76 -25.03 10.79 9.14
C VAL A 76 -26.30 10.98 8.32
N ALA A 77 -26.22 10.95 6.99
CA ALA A 77 -27.38 11.03 6.09
C ALA A 77 -28.25 9.75 6.07
N LEU A 78 -28.06 8.84 7.04
CA LEU A 78 -28.79 7.58 7.19
C LEU A 78 -28.70 6.64 5.98
N VAL A 79 -27.65 6.77 5.16
CA VAL A 79 -27.34 5.76 4.14
C VAL A 79 -26.86 4.50 4.87
N PRO A 80 -27.44 3.31 4.60
CA PRO A 80 -26.99 2.08 5.21
C PRO A 80 -25.48 1.93 5.07
N ARG A 81 -24.81 1.53 6.14
CA ARG A 81 -23.34 1.57 6.21
C ARG A 81 -22.71 0.68 5.15
N GLU A 82 -23.38 -0.37 4.70
CA GLU A 82 -22.98 -1.28 3.61
C GLU A 82 -23.02 -0.59 2.25
N GLN A 83 -23.95 0.35 2.07
CA GLN A 83 -24.19 1.09 0.84
C GLN A 83 -23.38 2.39 0.75
N ASN A 84 -22.59 2.71 1.78
CA ASN A 84 -21.76 3.90 1.78
C ASN A 84 -20.79 3.88 0.58
N PRO A 85 -20.80 4.90 -0.29
CA PRO A 85 -20.11 4.86 -1.57
C PRO A 85 -18.60 4.71 -1.43
N THR A 86 -18.03 5.17 -0.32
CA THR A 86 -16.60 5.06 -0.03
C THR A 86 -16.15 3.63 0.29
N LYS A 87 -17.06 2.72 0.63
CA LYS A 87 -16.76 1.29 0.87
C LYS A 87 -16.67 0.46 -0.40
N SER A 88 -17.11 0.99 -1.53
CA SER A 88 -17.01 0.32 -2.82
C SER A 88 -15.56 -0.08 -3.18
N GLU A 89 -15.41 -1.17 -3.94
CA GLU A 89 -14.10 -1.64 -4.42
C GLU A 89 -13.37 -0.58 -5.25
N MET A 90 -14.10 0.25 -6.00
CA MET A 90 -13.52 1.36 -6.76
C MET A 90 -12.83 2.38 -5.85
N CYS A 91 -13.51 2.78 -4.77
CA CYS A 91 -12.93 3.72 -3.81
C CYS A 91 -11.76 3.10 -3.04
N LYS A 92 -11.81 1.80 -2.73
CA LYS A 92 -10.69 1.07 -2.14
C LYS A 92 -9.47 1.06 -3.08
N ALA A 93 -9.67 0.73 -4.35
CA ALA A 93 -8.60 0.72 -5.35
C ALA A 93 -7.90 2.08 -5.49
N VAL A 94 -8.67 3.18 -5.52
CA VAL A 94 -8.10 4.54 -5.58
C VAL A 94 -7.29 4.86 -4.32
N ARG A 95 -7.77 4.49 -3.13
CA ARG A 95 -7.01 4.69 -1.88
C ARG A 95 -5.73 3.87 -1.84
N GLU A 96 -5.75 2.63 -2.30
CA GLU A 96 -4.54 1.80 -2.41
C GLU A 96 -3.55 2.38 -3.41
N GLN A 97 -4.03 2.87 -4.55
CA GLN A 97 -3.20 3.59 -5.51
C GLN A 97 -2.57 4.84 -4.88
N ALA A 98 -3.33 5.61 -4.10
CA ALA A 98 -2.82 6.78 -3.39
C ALA A 98 -1.75 6.39 -2.35
N LYS A 99 -1.94 5.31 -1.58
CA LYS A 99 -0.92 4.80 -0.64
C LYS A 99 0.38 4.44 -1.35
N ARG A 100 0.28 3.80 -2.52
CA ARG A 100 1.44 3.44 -3.36
C ARG A 100 2.14 4.70 -3.90
N LYS A 101 1.37 5.64 -4.46
CA LYS A 101 1.88 6.90 -5.04
C LYS A 101 2.67 7.72 -4.02
N PHE A 102 2.18 7.84 -2.78
CA PHE A 102 2.82 8.64 -1.74
C PHE A 102 3.80 7.86 -0.85
N GLY A 103 4.25 6.68 -1.27
CA GLY A 103 5.29 5.90 -0.58
C GLY A 103 4.88 5.29 0.77
N LEU A 104 3.61 5.45 1.20
CA LEU A 104 3.10 4.86 2.43
C LEU A 104 2.89 3.35 2.33
N SER A 105 2.78 2.82 1.11
CA SER A 105 2.72 1.38 0.87
C SER A 105 4.07 0.68 1.04
N VAL A 106 5.19 1.40 1.02
CA VAL A 106 6.55 0.81 1.04
C VAL A 106 7.17 0.84 2.44
N ARG A 107 6.76 1.77 3.31
CA ARG A 107 7.29 1.88 4.69
C ARG A 107 6.95 0.71 5.62
N ASN A 108 6.04 -0.18 5.22
CA ASN A 108 5.66 -1.38 6.00
C ASN A 108 5.97 -2.71 5.30
N ARG A 109 6.76 -2.71 4.23
CA ARG A 109 7.52 -3.92 3.91
C ARG A 109 8.75 -3.86 4.79
N LYS A 110 8.82 -4.69 5.85
CA LYS A 110 10.12 -5.17 6.33
C LYS A 110 10.92 -5.47 5.07
N ALA A 111 12.07 -4.81 4.89
CA ALA A 111 12.90 -4.99 3.71
C ALA A 111 12.96 -6.50 3.44
N ALA A 112 12.36 -6.94 2.34
CA ALA A 112 12.76 -8.22 1.79
C ALA A 112 14.26 -8.04 1.54
N MET A 113 15.05 -8.90 2.17
CA MET A 113 16.50 -8.99 2.02
C MET A 113 16.93 -8.62 0.59
N PRO A 114 18.03 -7.86 0.43
CA PRO A 114 18.43 -7.31 -0.86
C PRO A 114 18.51 -8.42 -1.91
N VAL A 115 17.83 -8.17 -3.04
CA VAL A 115 17.99 -8.93 -4.27
C VAL A 115 19.48 -8.89 -4.65
N VAL A 116 19.95 -10.00 -5.24
CA VAL A 116 21.31 -10.23 -5.76
C VAL A 116 22.25 -11.02 -4.81
N LEU A 117 21.81 -12.22 -4.44
CA LEU A 117 22.65 -13.42 -4.57
C LEU A 117 22.63 -13.83 -6.08
N LEU A 118 23.22 -13.02 -6.95
CA LEU A 118 23.78 -13.47 -8.24
C LEU A 118 25.30 -13.51 -8.09
N ALA A 119 25.78 -14.45 -7.29
CA ALA A 119 27.11 -15.03 -7.35
C ALA A 119 27.17 -16.06 -6.24
N THR A 120 27.71 -17.23 -6.54
CA THR A 120 28.04 -18.30 -5.58
C THR A 120 26.88 -19.12 -4.99
N GLY A 121 26.56 -20.20 -5.71
CA GLY A 121 26.43 -21.53 -5.10
C GLY A 121 25.19 -21.81 -4.26
N ILE A 122 24.07 -22.10 -4.92
CA ILE A 122 22.96 -22.80 -4.28
C ILE A 122 23.43 -24.21 -3.90
N ARG A 123 23.80 -24.41 -2.62
CA ARG A 123 23.70 -25.72 -1.95
C ARG A 123 22.36 -25.72 -1.22
N LEU A 124 21.38 -26.42 -1.78
CA LEU A 124 20.11 -26.69 -1.10
C LEU A 124 20.39 -27.63 0.08
N TYR A 125 20.33 -27.11 1.30
CA TYR A 125 20.22 -27.95 2.49
C TYR A 125 18.75 -28.33 2.66
N HIS A 126 18.42 -29.58 2.37
CA HIS A 126 17.15 -30.16 2.76
C HIS A 126 17.30 -30.70 4.19
N THR A 127 16.59 -30.13 5.15
CA THR A 127 16.45 -30.73 6.49
C THR A 127 15.17 -31.55 6.54
N ASP A 128 15.21 -32.71 7.20
CA ASP A 128 14.02 -33.51 7.47
C ASP A 128 13.24 -32.99 8.69
N HIS A 129 12.06 -33.56 8.92
CA HIS A 129 11.10 -33.18 9.95
C HIS A 129 11.54 -33.45 11.40
N LYS A 130 12.76 -33.97 11.63
CA LYS A 130 13.37 -34.21 12.95
C LYS A 130 14.63 -33.37 13.20
N GLY A 131 15.01 -32.47 12.28
CA GLY A 131 15.97 -31.40 12.56
C GLY A 131 17.45 -31.80 12.64
N ALA A 132 17.85 -32.96 12.12
CA ALA A 132 19.26 -33.32 11.99
C ALA A 132 19.81 -32.95 10.60
N VAL A 133 20.90 -32.19 10.54
CA VAL A 133 21.61 -31.84 9.30
C VAL A 133 22.55 -32.99 8.92
N LEU A 134 22.23 -33.71 7.84
CA LEU A 134 23.15 -34.67 7.25
C LEU A 134 24.17 -33.92 6.37
N HIS A 135 25.42 -33.84 6.84
CA HIS A 135 26.55 -33.41 6.02
C HIS A 135 26.89 -34.51 5.01
N HIS A 136 26.32 -34.43 3.80
CA HIS A 136 26.86 -35.19 2.68
C HIS A 136 28.14 -34.49 2.20
N GLN A 137 29.29 -35.00 2.64
CA GLN A 137 30.59 -34.70 2.05
C GLN A 137 30.62 -35.33 0.66
N VAL A 138 30.31 -34.54 -0.36
CA VAL A 138 30.60 -34.90 -1.74
C VAL A 138 31.98 -34.34 -2.03
N ASP A 139 32.98 -35.21 -1.97
CA ASP A 139 34.29 -34.98 -2.58
C ASP A 139 34.06 -34.83 -4.09
N SER A 140 34.14 -33.60 -4.59
CA SER A 140 34.29 -33.35 -6.02
C SER A 140 35.73 -33.69 -6.42
N GLY A 141 35.99 -34.99 -6.53
CA GLY A 141 37.07 -35.53 -7.34
C GLY A 141 36.86 -35.11 -8.79
N LEU A 142 37.67 -34.17 -9.26
CA LEU A 142 37.89 -33.95 -10.68
C LEU A 142 38.69 -35.15 -11.21
N HIS A 143 38.04 -36.02 -11.98
CA HIS A 143 38.66 -36.95 -12.92
C HIS A 143 38.07 -36.60 -14.30
N GLY A 144 38.77 -36.49 -15.41
CA GLY A 144 40.17 -36.76 -15.71
C GLY A 144 40.41 -36.43 -17.19
N GLY A 145 41.68 -36.27 -17.56
CA GLY A 145 42.11 -36.05 -18.93
C GLY A 145 43.62 -36.02 -19.01
N ARG A 146 44.23 -37.20 -19.17
CA ARG A 146 45.64 -37.38 -19.51
C ARG A 146 45.92 -36.74 -20.87
N ASP A 147 47.00 -35.96 -20.97
CA ASP A 147 48.17 -36.25 -21.81
C ASP A 147 49.01 -34.99 -22.00
N VAL A 148 50.18 -34.96 -21.35
CA VAL A 148 51.43 -34.49 -21.96
C VAL A 148 52.59 -35.02 -21.11
N GLY A 149 53.15 -36.15 -21.56
CA GLY A 149 54.54 -36.48 -21.25
C GLY A 149 55.44 -35.48 -21.96
N GLY A 150 56.33 -34.85 -21.21
CA GLY A 150 57.32 -33.90 -21.73
C GLY A 150 58.34 -33.57 -20.65
N VAL A 151 59.37 -34.40 -20.56
CA VAL A 151 60.62 -34.09 -19.84
C VAL A 151 61.29 -32.90 -20.55
N PRO A 152 61.88 -31.95 -19.79
CA PRO A 152 63.28 -31.68 -20.05
C PRO A 152 64.12 -31.62 -18.77
N THR A 153 65.12 -32.48 -18.77
CA THR A 153 66.38 -32.40 -18.03
C THR A 153 66.92 -30.98 -17.95
N VAL A 154 67.23 -30.49 -16.75
CA VAL A 154 68.21 -29.40 -16.55
C VAL A 154 68.90 -29.59 -15.19
N PHE A 155 70.17 -30.01 -15.27
CA PHE A 155 71.27 -30.04 -14.29
C PHE A 155 71.06 -30.62 -12.89
#